data_AF-A0A957RI98-F1
#
_entry.id   AF-A0A957RI98-F1
#
_cell.length_a   1.000
_cell.length_b   1.000
_cell.length_c   1.000
_cell.angle_alpha   90.00
_cell.angle_beta   90.00
_cell.angle_gamma   90.00
#
_symmetry.space_group_name_H-M   'P 1'
#
loop_
_entity.id
_entity.type
_entity.pdbx_description
1 polymer ?
#
loop_
_entity_poly.entity_id
_entity_poly.type
_entity_poly.pdbx_seq_one_letter_code
_entity_poly.pdbx_strand_id
1 'polypeptide(L)'
;MDNERRWYRYHHLFADLLRQRLYQSANSAVVDQVKMSVAELHTRASEWYENNGLEIEAFEHAAAANDIERAERLVEGDGVPLHFRGAGTYVLHWLEALPEPDLDARPSLWVTYASALLFTGQHTAVEQKLQSAEAALQHAELDAKATDLLGRIASMRATLAVIQNDAETIIAQSLRAKEYLHPDNLLFRTTVTWTLGRAHHMKGDRAAASRAYAETVAIGGD
;
A
#
# COMPACT_ATOMS: atom_id res chain seq x y z
N MET A 1 -1.84 25.25 22.97
CA MET A 1 -2.49 24.30 23.90
C MET A 1 -3.98 24.45 23.68
N ASP A 2 -4.73 23.36 23.67
CA ASP A 2 -6.19 23.45 23.55
C ASP A 2 -6.82 23.66 24.93
N ASN A 3 -7.92 24.42 24.99
CA ASN A 3 -8.56 24.83 26.25
C ASN A 3 -9.23 23.66 27.00
N GLU A 4 -9.27 22.47 26.39
CA GLU A 4 -9.87 21.26 26.97
C GLU A 4 -8.89 20.31 27.68
N ARG A 5 -7.59 20.66 27.79
CA ARG A 5 -6.53 19.84 28.48
C ARG A 5 -6.39 18.37 28.03
N ARG A 6 -6.92 17.98 26.88
CA ARG A 6 -6.81 16.59 26.39
C ARG A 6 -5.48 16.25 25.73
N TRP A 7 -4.75 17.26 25.25
CA TRP A 7 -3.49 17.08 24.52
C TRP A 7 -2.38 17.92 25.12
N TYR A 8 -1.37 17.26 25.66
CA TYR A 8 -0.15 17.90 26.14
C TYR A 8 0.90 17.87 25.02
N ARG A 9 1.26 19.04 24.48
CA ARG A 9 2.48 19.14 23.65
C ARG A 9 3.68 19.06 24.57
N TYR A 10 4.34 17.91 24.59
CA TYR A 10 5.66 17.80 25.19
C TYR A 10 6.65 18.67 24.41
N HIS A 11 7.51 19.41 25.13
CA HIS A 11 8.59 20.17 24.49
C HIS A 11 9.56 19.20 23.82
N HIS A 12 9.96 19.49 22.58
CA HIS A 12 10.92 18.71 21.79
C HIS A 12 12.20 18.38 22.58
N LEU A 13 12.74 19.33 23.35
CA LEU A 13 13.90 19.11 24.23
C LEU A 13 13.69 18.03 25.29
N PHE A 14 12.46 17.83 25.77
CA PHE A 14 12.15 16.77 26.72
C PHE A 14 12.09 15.41 26.03
N ALA A 15 11.51 15.35 24.82
CA ALA A 15 11.55 14.14 23.99
C ALA A 15 12.99 13.76 23.62
N ASP A 16 13.84 14.74 23.29
CA ASP A 16 15.25 14.52 22.97
C ASP A 16 16.03 14.02 24.20
N LEU A 17 15.76 14.57 25.39
CA LEU A 17 16.33 14.08 26.65
C LEU A 17 15.94 12.62 26.93
N LEU A 18 14.66 12.27 26.74
CA LEU A 18 14.17 10.91 26.94
C LEU A 18 14.80 9.93 25.93
N ARG A 19 14.89 10.31 24.66
CA ARG A 19 15.58 9.53 23.62
C ARG A 19 17.05 9.33 23.98
N GLN A 20 17.74 10.38 24.39
CA GLN A 20 19.16 10.30 24.75
C GLN A 20 19.40 9.37 25.94
N ARG A 21 18.54 9.41 26.97
CA ARG A 21 18.62 8.48 28.12
C ARG A 21 18.39 7.03 27.70
N LEU A 22 17.45 6.81 26.78
CA LEU A 22 17.14 5.48 26.28
C LEU A 22 18.33 4.91 25.50
N TYR A 23 18.94 5.69 24.60
CA TYR A 23 20.17 5.28 23.89
C TYR A 23 21.38 5.12 24.81
N GLN A 24 21.53 5.96 25.85
CA GLN A 24 22.61 5.81 26.84
C GLN A 24 22.48 4.51 27.63
N SER A 25 21.26 4.07 27.95
CA SER A 25 21.03 2.76 28.59
C SER A 25 21.34 1.58 27.66
N ALA A 26 21.23 1.78 26.33
CA ALA A 26 21.56 0.76 25.31
C ALA A 26 23.06 0.47 25.16
N ASN A 27 23.92 1.47 25.41
CA ASN A 27 25.37 1.39 25.20
C ASN A 27 26.12 0.55 26.27
N SER A 28 25.43 0.11 27.32
CA SER A 28 25.97 -0.79 28.35
C SER A 28 25.61 -2.23 28.02
N ALA A 29 26.42 -2.93 27.21
CA ALA A 29 26.43 -4.39 26.97
C ALA A 29 25.09 -5.12 26.63
N VAL A 30 24.01 -4.39 26.39
CA VAL A 30 22.63 -4.90 26.32
C VAL A 30 21.95 -4.35 25.05
N VAL A 31 22.64 -4.45 23.91
CA VAL A 31 22.18 -3.85 22.64
C VAL A 31 20.89 -4.52 22.14
N ASP A 32 20.77 -5.84 22.26
CA ASP A 32 19.60 -6.58 21.76
C ASP A 32 18.37 -6.41 22.66
N GLN A 33 18.55 -6.41 23.98
CA GLN A 33 17.47 -6.19 24.95
C GLN A 33 16.94 -4.75 24.91
N VAL A 34 17.80 -3.74 24.65
CA VAL A 34 17.33 -2.34 24.50
C VAL A 34 16.76 -2.08 23.10
N LYS A 35 17.23 -2.74 22.04
CA LYS A 35 16.51 -2.72 20.75
C LYS A 35 15.12 -3.32 20.87
N MET A 36 14.99 -4.43 21.62
CA MET A 36 13.70 -5.05 21.91
C MET A 36 12.79 -4.10 22.70
N SER A 37 13.33 -3.36 23.68
CA SER A 37 12.53 -2.36 24.42
C SER A 37 12.11 -1.16 23.57
N VAL A 38 12.94 -0.73 22.61
CA VAL A 38 12.57 0.32 21.64
C VAL A 38 11.47 -0.19 20.70
N ALA A 39 11.62 -1.38 20.16
CA ALA A 39 10.61 -1.99 19.29
C ALA A 39 9.26 -2.14 20.03
N GLU A 40 9.27 -2.63 21.27
CA GLU A 40 8.07 -2.71 22.12
C GLU A 40 7.40 -1.36 22.34
N LEU A 41 8.18 -0.30 22.56
CA LEU A 41 7.64 1.07 22.69
C LEU A 41 7.01 1.54 21.38
N HIS A 42 7.63 1.25 20.24
CA HIS A 42 7.07 1.56 18.93
C HIS A 42 5.80 0.76 18.66
N THR A 43 5.74 -0.54 18.99
CA THR A 43 4.51 -1.34 18.87
C THR A 43 3.37 -0.75 19.71
N ARG A 44 3.63 -0.42 20.99
CA ARG A 44 2.63 0.21 21.86
C ARG A 44 2.19 1.59 21.37
N ALA A 45 3.11 2.37 20.81
CA ALA A 45 2.78 3.64 20.19
C ALA A 45 1.89 3.44 18.96
N SER A 46 2.21 2.48 18.10
CA SER A 46 1.41 2.12 16.93
C SER A 46 -0.03 1.76 17.33
N GLU A 47 -0.20 0.92 18.35
CA GLU A 47 -1.51 0.58 18.92
C GLU A 47 -2.27 1.78 19.43
N TRP A 48 -1.59 2.67 20.17
CA TRP A 48 -2.24 3.86 20.69
C TRP A 48 -2.69 4.80 19.57
N TYR A 49 -1.83 5.05 18.58
CA TYR A 49 -2.16 5.93 17.46
C TYR A 49 -3.32 5.38 16.63
N GLU A 50 -3.32 4.08 16.35
CA GLU A 50 -4.40 3.42 15.61
C GLU A 50 -5.74 3.52 16.36
N ASN A 51 -5.75 3.25 17.67
CA ASN A 51 -6.95 3.39 18.50
C ASN A 51 -7.49 4.83 18.59
N ASN A 52 -6.68 5.82 18.20
CA ASN A 52 -7.05 7.24 18.14
C ASN A 52 -7.32 7.73 16.71
N GLY A 53 -7.34 6.84 15.71
CA GLY A 53 -7.60 7.19 14.31
C GLY A 53 -6.44 7.90 13.60
N LEU A 54 -5.22 7.79 14.14
CA LEU A 54 -4.00 8.38 13.60
C LEU A 54 -3.20 7.32 12.84
N GLU A 55 -3.71 6.92 11.68
CA GLU A 55 -3.23 5.74 10.94
C GLU A 55 -1.82 5.91 10.36
N ILE A 56 -1.44 7.13 9.95
CA ILE A 56 -0.10 7.39 9.39
C ILE A 56 0.95 7.23 10.50
N GLU A 57 0.71 7.84 11.66
CA GLU A 57 1.58 7.70 12.83
C GLU A 57 1.61 6.25 13.32
N ALA A 58 0.48 5.55 13.31
CA ALA A 58 0.42 4.14 13.64
C ALA A 58 1.31 3.31 12.72
N PHE A 59 1.26 3.58 11.41
CA PHE A 59 2.09 2.91 10.40
C PHE A 59 3.57 3.21 10.60
N GLU A 60 3.96 4.48 10.77
CA GLU A 60 5.36 4.88 11.00
C GLU A 60 5.94 4.17 12.22
N HIS A 61 5.15 4.05 13.29
CA HIS A 61 5.57 3.33 14.50
C HIS A 61 5.65 1.82 14.28
N ALA A 62 4.72 1.20 13.53
CA ALA A 62 4.81 -0.22 13.18
C ALA A 62 6.05 -0.54 12.32
N ALA A 63 6.31 0.30 11.32
CA ALA A 63 7.49 0.20 10.46
C ALA A 63 8.79 0.34 11.27
N ALA A 64 8.85 1.31 12.19
CA ALA A 64 10.01 1.49 13.06
C ALA A 64 10.23 0.37 14.08
N ALA A 65 9.16 -0.37 14.46
CA ALA A 65 9.25 -1.58 15.28
C ALA A 65 9.71 -2.82 14.48
N ASN A 66 9.84 -2.72 13.15
CA ASN A 66 10.00 -3.85 12.24
C ASN A 66 8.84 -4.87 12.33
N ASP A 67 7.65 -4.39 12.70
CA ASP A 67 6.42 -5.19 12.76
C ASP A 67 5.75 -5.19 11.37
N ILE A 68 6.26 -6.06 10.49
CA ILE A 68 5.86 -6.14 9.09
C ILE A 68 4.37 -6.46 8.95
N GLU A 69 3.85 -7.36 9.78
CA GLU A 69 2.45 -7.77 9.72
C GLU A 69 1.52 -6.62 10.08
N ARG A 70 1.84 -5.87 11.14
CA ARG A 70 1.05 -4.70 11.52
C ARG A 70 1.15 -3.59 10.50
N ALA A 71 2.35 -3.31 10.00
CA ALA A 71 2.59 -2.28 8.99
C ALA A 71 1.82 -2.61 7.70
N GLU A 72 1.87 -3.85 7.22
CA GLU A 72 1.11 -4.33 6.06
C GLU A 72 -0.39 -4.12 6.25
N ARG A 73 -0.95 -4.54 7.38
CA ARG A 73 -2.38 -4.37 7.70
C ARG A 73 -2.79 -2.90 7.74
N LEU A 74 -1.97 -2.02 8.31
CA LEU A 74 -2.23 -0.58 8.35
C LEU A 74 -2.15 0.07 6.97
N VAL A 75 -1.28 -0.44 6.08
CA VAL A 75 -1.18 0.04 4.71
C VAL A 75 -2.40 -0.35 3.89
N GLU A 76 -2.89 -1.59 4.02
CA GLU A 76 -4.11 -2.04 3.35
C GLU A 76 -5.35 -1.31 3.90
N GLY A 77 -5.52 -1.29 5.22
CA GLY A 77 -6.67 -0.69 5.90
C GLY A 77 -8.02 -1.34 5.52
N ASP A 78 -9.11 -0.77 6.04
CA ASP A 78 -10.48 -1.26 5.79
C ASP A 78 -11.14 -0.64 4.54
N GLY A 79 -10.35 -0.03 3.64
CA GLY A 79 -10.87 0.69 2.49
C GLY A 79 -9.79 1.13 1.52
N VAL A 80 -9.63 2.44 1.34
CA VAL A 80 -8.58 2.98 0.45
C VAL A 80 -7.21 2.77 1.11
N PRO A 81 -6.23 2.12 0.45
CA PRO A 81 -4.92 1.91 1.05
C PRO A 81 -4.21 3.21 1.42
N LEU A 82 -3.39 3.17 2.47
CA LEU A 82 -2.74 4.35 3.08
C LEU A 82 -1.84 5.11 2.09
N HIS A 83 -1.23 4.41 1.13
CA HIS A 83 -0.39 5.05 0.10
C HIS A 83 -1.19 5.97 -0.85
N PHE A 84 -2.50 5.75 -1.02
CA PHE A 84 -3.40 6.66 -1.73
C PHE A 84 -3.93 7.80 -0.85
N ARG A 85 -3.81 7.70 0.48
CA ARG A 85 -4.31 8.67 1.47
C ARG A 85 -3.22 9.63 1.97
N GLY A 86 -2.18 9.85 1.16
CA GLY A 86 -1.11 10.81 1.45
C GLY A 86 0.16 10.21 2.07
N ALA A 87 0.20 8.90 2.32
CA ALA A 87 1.39 8.24 2.86
C ALA A 87 2.26 7.53 1.81
N GLY A 88 2.06 7.81 0.50
CA GLY A 88 2.72 7.07 -0.59
C GLY A 88 4.25 7.01 -0.46
N THR A 89 4.90 8.13 -0.13
CA THR A 89 6.36 8.18 0.07
C THR A 89 6.82 7.41 1.32
N TYR A 90 6.05 7.45 2.41
CA TYR A 90 6.38 6.72 3.63
C TYR A 90 6.28 5.21 3.43
N VAL A 91 5.22 4.75 2.77
CA VAL A 91 5.02 3.34 2.42
C VAL A 91 6.12 2.87 1.47
N LEU A 92 6.46 3.68 0.47
CA LEU A 92 7.53 3.35 -0.47
C LEU A 92 8.89 3.18 0.24
N HIS A 93 9.26 4.14 1.10
CA HIS A 93 10.53 4.09 1.82
C HIS A 93 10.61 2.88 2.77
N TRP A 94 9.50 2.54 3.42
CA TRP A 94 9.41 1.34 4.25
C TRP A 94 9.64 0.08 3.43
N LEU A 95 8.96 -0.07 2.28
CA LEU A 95 9.10 -1.24 1.41
C LEU A 95 10.51 -1.37 0.82
N GLU A 96 11.17 -0.24 0.50
CA GLU A 96 12.57 -0.19 0.06
C GLU A 96 13.55 -0.67 1.14
N ALA A 97 13.21 -0.50 2.41
CA ALA A 97 14.04 -0.90 3.54
C ALA A 97 13.89 -2.38 3.93
N LEU A 98 12.84 -3.07 3.43
CA LEU A 98 12.59 -4.47 3.75
C LEU A 98 13.57 -5.39 3.00
N PRO A 99 14.10 -6.44 3.65
CA PRO A 99 14.83 -7.51 2.98
C PRO A 99 13.95 -8.22 1.93
N GLU A 100 14.53 -8.56 0.77
CA GLU A 100 13.83 -9.33 -0.26
C GLU A 100 13.17 -10.62 0.26
N PRO A 101 13.78 -11.42 1.16
CA PRO A 101 13.13 -12.61 1.71
C PRO A 101 11.80 -12.32 2.43
N ASP A 102 11.68 -11.17 3.08
CA ASP A 102 10.44 -10.77 3.76
C ASP A 102 9.35 -10.36 2.76
N LEU A 103 9.75 -9.74 1.65
CA LEU A 103 8.85 -9.41 0.53
C LEU A 103 8.39 -10.67 -0.21
N ASP A 104 9.30 -11.61 -0.46
CA ASP A 104 9.00 -12.88 -1.15
C ASP A 104 8.08 -13.79 -0.31
N ALA A 105 8.22 -13.74 1.01
CA ALA A 105 7.32 -14.44 1.92
C ALA A 105 5.88 -13.87 1.90
N ARG A 106 5.69 -12.64 1.41
CA ARG A 106 4.42 -11.90 1.45
C ARG A 106 4.15 -11.20 0.12
N PRO A 107 3.56 -11.88 -0.89
CA PRO A 107 3.34 -11.31 -2.22
C PRO A 107 2.54 -10.00 -2.25
N SER A 108 1.67 -9.77 -1.26
CA SER A 108 0.93 -8.51 -1.07
C SER A 108 1.84 -7.31 -0.87
N LEU A 109 3.04 -7.48 -0.29
CA LEU A 109 4.02 -6.41 -0.16
C LEU A 109 4.58 -5.99 -1.51
N TRP A 110 4.87 -6.94 -2.41
CA TRP A 110 5.29 -6.62 -3.78
C TRP A 110 4.21 -5.88 -4.57
N VAL A 111 2.95 -6.28 -4.44
CA VAL A 111 1.80 -5.61 -5.06
C VAL A 111 1.64 -4.18 -4.52
N THR A 112 1.75 -4.01 -3.20
CA THR A 112 1.71 -2.69 -2.55
C THR A 112 2.88 -1.81 -3.00
N TYR A 113 4.07 -2.38 -3.17
CA TYR A 113 5.25 -1.67 -3.66
C TYR A 113 5.02 -1.16 -5.09
N ALA A 114 4.55 -2.02 -5.99
CA ALA A 114 4.20 -1.63 -7.35
C ALA A 114 3.14 -0.51 -7.37
N SER A 115 2.12 -0.61 -6.50
CA SER A 115 1.06 0.39 -6.38
C SER A 115 1.58 1.74 -5.87
N ALA A 116 2.43 1.73 -4.84
CA ALA A 116 3.06 2.93 -4.30
C ALA A 116 3.98 3.61 -5.33
N LEU A 117 4.76 2.83 -6.10
CA LEU A 117 5.57 3.34 -7.21
C LEU A 117 4.71 3.99 -8.28
N LEU A 118 3.62 3.34 -8.68
CA LEU A 118 2.70 3.86 -9.68
C LEU A 118 2.06 5.18 -9.23
N PHE A 119 1.60 5.24 -7.97
CA PHE A 119 0.97 6.43 -7.40
C PHE A 119 1.95 7.59 -7.20
N THR A 120 3.21 7.29 -6.88
CA THR A 120 4.29 8.30 -6.74
C THR A 120 4.94 8.68 -8.07
N GLY A 121 4.49 8.12 -9.20
CA GLY A 121 4.96 8.47 -10.55
C GLY A 121 6.24 7.74 -11.00
N GLN A 122 6.72 6.76 -10.24
CA GLN A 122 7.96 6.00 -10.51
C GLN A 122 7.69 4.78 -11.40
N HIS A 123 7.22 5.01 -12.62
CA HIS A 123 6.66 3.97 -13.48
C HIS A 123 7.67 2.91 -13.98
N THR A 124 8.96 3.26 -14.06
CA THR A 124 9.99 2.39 -14.64
C THR A 124 10.23 1.12 -13.83
N ALA A 125 10.06 1.17 -12.50
CA ALA A 125 10.29 0.03 -11.63
C ALA A 125 9.02 -0.80 -11.35
N VAL A 126 7.83 -0.32 -11.78
CA VAL A 126 6.54 -0.95 -11.46
C VAL A 126 6.49 -2.37 -12.00
N GLU A 127 6.76 -2.58 -13.30
CA GLU A 127 6.66 -3.92 -13.91
C GLU A 127 7.61 -4.93 -13.25
N GLN A 128 8.80 -4.51 -12.82
CA GLN A 128 9.71 -5.39 -12.09
C GLN A 128 9.09 -5.86 -10.77
N LYS A 129 8.45 -4.97 -10.01
CA LYS A 129 7.79 -5.33 -8.74
C LYS A 129 6.58 -6.23 -8.97
N LEU A 130 5.83 -6.02 -10.05
CA LEU A 130 4.71 -6.89 -10.44
C LEU A 130 5.20 -8.31 -10.78
N GLN A 131 6.32 -8.44 -11.47
CA GLN A 131 6.91 -9.76 -11.77
C GLN A 131 7.37 -10.49 -10.50
N SER A 132 7.97 -9.77 -9.54
CA SER A 132 8.31 -10.34 -8.22
C SER A 132 7.07 -10.84 -7.48
N ALA A 133 5.97 -10.07 -7.51
CA ALA A 133 4.70 -10.50 -6.93
C ALA A 133 4.17 -11.80 -7.58
N GLU A 134 4.19 -11.89 -8.92
CA GLU A 134 3.76 -13.08 -9.64
C GLU A 134 4.65 -14.30 -9.33
N ALA A 135 5.96 -14.12 -9.26
CA ALA A 135 6.89 -15.20 -8.90
C ALA A 135 6.65 -15.73 -7.48
N ALA A 136 6.39 -14.83 -6.53
CA ALA A 136 6.05 -15.20 -5.16
C ALA A 136 4.68 -15.92 -5.08
N LEU A 137 3.72 -15.55 -5.94
CA LEU A 137 2.40 -16.19 -6.01
C LEU A 137 2.41 -17.57 -6.69
N GLN A 138 3.40 -17.90 -7.53
CA GLN A 138 3.45 -19.20 -8.23
C GLN A 138 3.45 -20.41 -7.28
N HIS A 139 3.99 -20.23 -6.08
CA HIS A 139 4.11 -21.28 -5.07
C HIS A 139 3.04 -21.18 -3.97
N ALA A 140 2.18 -20.16 -4.02
CA ALA A 140 1.10 -19.95 -3.06
C ALA A 140 -0.14 -20.76 -3.45
N GLU A 141 -0.95 -21.15 -2.45
CA GLU A 141 -2.28 -21.68 -2.71
C GLU A 141 -3.13 -20.60 -3.38
N LEU A 142 -3.84 -20.97 -4.46
CA LEU A 142 -4.77 -20.07 -5.16
C LEU A 142 -6.05 -19.91 -4.35
N ASP A 143 -5.96 -19.09 -3.29
CA ASP A 143 -7.11 -18.65 -2.50
C ASP A 143 -7.69 -17.33 -3.03
N ALA A 144 -8.73 -16.84 -2.36
CA ALA A 144 -9.37 -15.57 -2.73
C ALA A 144 -8.40 -14.38 -2.65
N LYS A 145 -7.44 -14.39 -1.72
CA LYS A 145 -6.46 -13.31 -1.54
C LYS A 145 -5.44 -13.32 -2.69
N ALA A 146 -4.88 -14.47 -3.01
CA ALA A 146 -3.97 -14.64 -4.14
C ALA A 146 -4.65 -14.25 -5.47
N THR A 147 -5.92 -14.60 -5.62
CA THR A 147 -6.73 -14.21 -6.79
C THR A 147 -6.89 -12.69 -6.86
N ASP A 148 -7.28 -12.02 -5.77
CA ASP A 148 -7.40 -10.55 -5.75
C ASP A 148 -6.06 -9.86 -6.08
N LEU A 149 -4.94 -10.38 -5.57
CA LEU A 149 -3.60 -9.86 -5.89
C LEU A 149 -3.29 -9.96 -7.38
N LEU A 150 -3.64 -11.06 -8.05
CA LEU A 150 -3.52 -11.19 -9.51
C LEU A 150 -4.39 -10.15 -10.25
N GLY A 151 -5.58 -9.87 -9.72
CA GLY A 151 -6.46 -8.81 -10.22
C GLY A 151 -5.83 -7.42 -10.11
N ARG A 152 -5.24 -7.10 -8.95
CA ARG A 152 -4.52 -5.83 -8.72
C ARG A 152 -3.31 -5.69 -9.65
N ILE A 153 -2.54 -6.77 -9.87
CA ILE A 153 -1.43 -6.80 -10.82
C ILE A 153 -1.90 -6.46 -12.24
N ALA A 154 -2.97 -7.10 -12.70
CA ALA A 154 -3.56 -6.82 -14.01
C ALA A 154 -4.06 -5.37 -14.12
N SER A 155 -4.69 -4.83 -13.08
CA SER A 155 -5.11 -3.42 -13.02
C SER A 155 -3.94 -2.44 -13.18
N MET A 156 -2.81 -2.72 -12.51
CA MET A 156 -1.62 -1.87 -12.62
C MET A 156 -0.98 -1.95 -14.00
N ARG A 157 -0.92 -3.14 -14.63
CA ARG A 157 -0.46 -3.27 -16.03
C ARG A 157 -1.37 -2.55 -17.02
N ALA A 158 -2.69 -2.59 -16.83
CA ALA A 158 -3.62 -1.79 -17.63
C ALA A 158 -3.33 -0.29 -17.50
N THR A 159 -3.00 0.18 -16.29
CA THR A 159 -2.66 1.59 -16.04
C THR A 159 -1.32 1.99 -16.68
N LEU A 160 -0.31 1.12 -16.64
CA LEU A 160 0.95 1.33 -17.37
C LEU A 160 0.72 1.39 -18.89
N ALA A 161 -0.13 0.52 -19.43
CA ALA A 161 -0.47 0.52 -20.85
C ALA A 161 -1.23 1.80 -21.28
N VAL A 162 -1.98 2.43 -20.37
CA VAL A 162 -2.58 3.77 -20.61
C VAL A 162 -1.50 4.83 -20.85
N ILE A 163 -0.40 4.79 -20.09
CA ILE A 163 0.73 5.73 -20.25
C ILE A 163 1.43 5.50 -21.59
N GLN A 164 1.51 4.24 -22.03
CA GLN A 164 2.13 3.84 -23.30
C GLN A 164 1.19 3.96 -24.52
N ASN A 165 -0.09 4.30 -24.28
CA ASN A 165 -1.12 4.39 -25.31
C ASN A 165 -1.35 3.07 -26.08
N ASP A 166 -1.22 1.93 -25.39
CA ASP A 166 -1.45 0.60 -25.94
C ASP A 166 -2.88 0.11 -25.63
N ALA A 167 -3.81 0.34 -26.56
CA ALA A 167 -5.21 -0.05 -26.40
C ALA A 167 -5.41 -1.56 -26.21
N GLU A 168 -4.56 -2.40 -26.80
CA GLU A 168 -4.76 -3.85 -26.78
C GLU A 168 -4.39 -4.41 -25.42
N THR A 169 -3.24 -4.00 -24.89
CA THR A 169 -2.81 -4.36 -23.55
C THR A 169 -3.77 -3.82 -22.50
N ILE A 170 -4.29 -2.59 -22.66
CA ILE A 170 -5.29 -2.05 -21.72
C ILE A 170 -6.52 -2.97 -21.67
N ILE A 171 -7.08 -3.37 -22.81
CA ILE A 171 -8.27 -4.23 -22.85
C ILE A 171 -7.97 -5.60 -22.22
N ALA A 172 -6.88 -6.25 -22.64
CA ALA A 172 -6.52 -7.58 -22.16
C ALA A 172 -6.32 -7.61 -20.64
N GLN A 173 -5.56 -6.64 -20.11
CA GLN A 173 -5.27 -6.56 -18.68
C GLN A 173 -6.49 -6.10 -17.88
N SER A 174 -7.31 -5.20 -18.43
CA SER A 174 -8.55 -4.76 -17.75
C SER A 174 -9.54 -5.91 -17.60
N LEU A 175 -9.72 -6.74 -18.65
CA LEU A 175 -10.62 -7.91 -18.57
C LEU A 175 -10.11 -8.93 -17.55
N ARG A 176 -8.81 -9.23 -17.55
CA ARG A 176 -8.18 -10.11 -16.56
C ARG A 176 -8.35 -9.58 -15.13
N ALA A 177 -8.23 -8.26 -14.94
CA ALA A 177 -8.45 -7.65 -13.64
C ALA A 177 -9.92 -7.78 -13.20
N LYS A 178 -10.91 -7.59 -14.09
CA LYS A 178 -12.34 -7.76 -13.75
C LYS A 178 -12.69 -9.19 -13.32
N GLU A 179 -12.00 -10.18 -13.87
CA GLU A 179 -12.19 -11.61 -13.52
C GLU A 179 -11.67 -11.92 -12.11
N TYR A 180 -10.53 -11.35 -11.73
CA TYR A 180 -9.83 -11.72 -10.50
C TYR A 180 -10.02 -10.77 -9.31
N LEU A 181 -10.33 -9.49 -9.55
CA LEU A 181 -10.52 -8.51 -8.46
C LEU A 181 -11.74 -8.87 -7.60
N HIS A 182 -11.52 -8.86 -6.28
CA HIS A 182 -12.59 -9.04 -5.31
C HIS A 182 -13.65 -7.92 -5.47
N PRO A 183 -14.95 -8.21 -5.31
CA PRO A 183 -16.02 -7.22 -5.43
C PRO A 183 -15.80 -5.96 -4.58
N ASP A 184 -15.30 -6.13 -3.36
CA ASP A 184 -15.07 -5.04 -2.40
C ASP A 184 -13.82 -4.20 -2.73
N ASN A 185 -13.03 -4.61 -3.73
CA ASN A 185 -11.83 -3.88 -4.15
C ASN A 185 -12.19 -2.69 -5.06
N LEU A 186 -13.02 -1.78 -4.54
CA LEU A 186 -13.68 -0.72 -5.29
C LEU A 186 -12.69 0.20 -6.02
N LEU A 187 -11.55 0.50 -5.40
CA LEU A 187 -10.53 1.37 -5.99
C LEU A 187 -10.00 0.78 -7.30
N PHE A 188 -9.47 -0.44 -7.27
CA PHE A 188 -8.89 -1.08 -8.45
C PHE A 188 -9.97 -1.42 -9.48
N ARG A 189 -11.18 -1.79 -9.07
CA ARG A 189 -12.32 -2.02 -10.01
C ARG A 189 -12.74 -0.74 -10.72
N THR A 190 -12.76 0.40 -10.02
CA THR A 190 -13.03 1.71 -10.62
C THR A 190 -11.96 2.07 -11.64
N THR A 191 -10.68 1.90 -11.28
CA THR A 191 -9.55 2.14 -12.18
C THR A 191 -9.66 1.30 -13.45
N VAL A 192 -9.86 -0.01 -13.33
CA VAL A 192 -9.97 -0.94 -14.47
C VAL A 192 -11.11 -0.59 -15.42
N THR A 193 -12.26 -0.23 -14.86
CA THR A 193 -13.43 0.12 -15.66
C THR A 193 -13.20 1.42 -16.43
N TRP A 194 -12.54 2.39 -15.79
CA TRP A 194 -12.14 3.63 -16.46
C TRP A 194 -11.08 3.40 -17.56
N THR A 195 -10.05 2.57 -17.30
CA THR A 195 -9.02 2.25 -18.30
C THR A 195 -9.61 1.53 -19.50
N LEU A 196 -10.55 0.61 -19.28
CA LEU A 196 -11.27 -0.08 -20.35
C LEU A 196 -12.07 0.90 -21.22
N GLY A 197 -12.77 1.86 -20.61
CA GLY A 197 -13.47 2.92 -21.35
C GLY A 197 -12.52 3.76 -22.20
N ARG A 198 -11.34 4.10 -21.65
CA ARG A 198 -10.28 4.81 -22.39
C ARG A 198 -9.79 4.01 -23.61
N ALA A 199 -9.55 2.71 -23.46
CA ALA A 199 -9.09 1.88 -24.57
C ALA A 199 -10.13 1.77 -25.69
N HIS A 200 -11.41 1.62 -25.35
CA HIS A 200 -12.49 1.63 -26.34
C HIS A 200 -12.59 2.97 -27.07
N HIS A 201 -12.41 4.08 -26.35
CA HIS A 201 -12.37 5.40 -26.97
C HIS A 201 -11.19 5.53 -27.96
N MET A 202 -10.00 5.03 -27.60
CA MET A 202 -8.83 4.99 -28.49
C MET A 202 -9.07 4.15 -29.76
N LYS A 203 -9.83 3.05 -29.65
CA LYS A 203 -10.24 2.23 -30.80
C LYS A 203 -11.44 2.78 -31.58
N GLY A 204 -12.04 3.89 -31.14
CA GLY A 204 -13.20 4.51 -31.78
C GLY A 204 -14.55 3.86 -31.46
N ASP A 205 -14.59 2.86 -30.59
CA ASP A 205 -15.84 2.21 -30.14
C ASP A 205 -16.52 3.03 -29.03
N ARG A 206 -17.25 4.07 -29.45
CA ARG A 206 -17.94 4.98 -28.53
C ARG A 206 -19.02 4.29 -27.69
N ALA A 207 -19.65 3.24 -28.22
CA ALA A 207 -20.70 2.53 -27.50
C ALA A 207 -20.12 1.73 -26.33
N ALA A 208 -19.02 1.00 -26.57
CA ALA A 208 -18.32 0.30 -25.50
C ALA A 208 -17.69 1.27 -24.49
N ALA A 209 -17.10 2.38 -24.95
CA ALA A 209 -16.56 3.40 -24.06
C ALA A 209 -17.62 4.00 -23.13
N SER A 210 -18.80 4.35 -23.66
CA SER A 210 -19.89 4.92 -22.86
C SER A 210 -20.40 3.95 -21.80
N ARG A 211 -20.49 2.64 -22.11
CA ARG A 211 -20.89 1.62 -21.14
C ARG A 211 -19.88 1.49 -20.00
N ALA A 212 -18.59 1.45 -20.34
CA ALA A 212 -17.53 1.37 -19.33
C ALA A 212 -17.54 2.61 -18.42
N TYR A 213 -17.64 3.83 -18.97
CA TYR A 213 -17.70 5.04 -18.14
C TYR A 213 -18.94 5.10 -17.24
N ALA A 214 -20.09 4.60 -17.69
CA ALA A 214 -21.29 4.51 -16.86
C ALA A 214 -21.09 3.53 -15.68
N GLU A 215 -20.42 2.39 -15.92
CA GLU A 215 -20.06 1.43 -14.88
C GLU A 215 -19.07 2.04 -13.86
N THR A 216 -18.11 2.86 -14.29
CA THR A 216 -17.21 3.59 -13.37
C THR A 216 -17.99 4.50 -12.41
N VAL A 217 -18.99 5.24 -12.90
CA VAL A 217 -19.82 6.13 -12.08
C VAL A 217 -20.66 5.34 -11.08
N ALA A 218 -21.16 4.17 -11.47
CA ALA A 218 -21.91 3.30 -10.57
C ALA A 218 -21.05 2.79 -9.41
N ILE A 219 -19.81 2.37 -9.67
CA ILE A 219 -18.90 1.86 -8.62
C ILE A 219 -18.45 2.99 -7.68
N GLY A 220 -18.21 4.20 -8.19
CA GLY A 220 -17.74 5.33 -7.37
C GLY A 220 -18.84 6.10 -6.62
N GLY A 221 -20.11 5.72 -6.79
CA GLY A 221 -21.27 6.38 -6.17
C GLY A 221 -21.81 5.69 -4.92
N ASP A 222 -21.36 4.46 -4.63
CA ASP A 222 -21.68 3.67 -3.43
C ASP A 222 -20.60 3.88 -2.34
#